data_AF-A0A3S1Z1W2-F1
#
_entry.id   AF-A0A3S1Z1W2-F1
#
_cell.length_a   1.000
_cell.length_b   1.000
_cell.length_c   1.000
_cell.angle_alpha   90.00
_cell.angle_beta   90.00
_cell.angle_gamma   90.00
#
_symmetry.space_group_name_H-M   'P 1'
#
loop_
_entity.id
_entity.type
_entity.pdbx_description
1 polymer ?
#
loop_
_entity_poly.entity_id
_entity_poly.type
_entity_poly.pdbx_seq_one_letter_code
_entity_poly.pdbx_strand_id
1 'polypeptide(L)'
;MTPVARDKIIVSINTSWNVVNFRKGLIEALRSRGYEVVVVAPRDAYSSLIAAMGCRYVELDMDNSGTSPLRDLVLLWRYWRLLRRERP
;
A
#
# COMPACT_ATOMS: atom_id res chain seq x y z
N MET A 1 13.77 -16.83 -20.33
CA MET A 1 13.84 -16.37 -18.92
C MET A 1 12.44 -16.05 -18.46
N THR A 2 11.78 -17.01 -17.81
CA THR A 2 10.41 -16.88 -17.29
C THR A 2 10.43 -15.91 -16.10
N PRO A 3 9.47 -14.97 -15.98
CA PRO A 3 9.42 -14.12 -14.80
C PRO A 3 9.13 -15.01 -13.60
N VAL A 4 10.05 -15.04 -12.63
CA VAL A 4 9.76 -15.61 -11.31
C VAL A 4 8.57 -14.83 -10.77
N ALA A 5 7.48 -15.51 -10.43
CA ALA A 5 6.38 -14.87 -9.72
C ALA A 5 6.97 -14.26 -8.45
N ARG A 6 7.12 -12.93 -8.42
CA ARG A 6 7.58 -12.24 -7.22
C ARG A 6 6.42 -12.31 -6.25
N ASP A 7 6.63 -12.98 -5.12
CA ASP A 7 5.71 -12.90 -3.99
C ASP A 7 5.49 -11.40 -3.69
N LYS A 8 4.22 -11.01 -3.58
CA LYS A 8 3.83 -9.61 -3.50
C LYS A 8 3.36 -9.29 -2.10
N ILE A 9 3.91 -8.21 -1.54
CA ILE A 9 3.58 -7.78 -0.18
C ILE A 9 2.83 -6.46 -0.26
N ILE A 10 1.64 -6.44 0.33
CA ILE A 10 0.87 -5.22 0.51
C ILE A 10 1.17 -4.62 1.88
N VAL A 11 1.64 -3.38 1.89
CA VAL A 11 1.80 -2.57 3.10
C VAL A 11 0.63 -1.60 3.16
N SER A 12 -0.41 -1.96 3.90
CA SER A 12 -1.56 -1.08 4.13
C SER A 12 -1.38 -0.22 5.36
N ILE A 13 -1.56 1.09 5.22
CA ILE A 13 -1.30 2.09 6.25
C ILE A 13 -2.21 3.31 6.10
N ASN A 14 -2.52 3.94 7.23
CA ASN A 14 -3.51 5.03 7.29
C ASN A 14 -2.99 6.38 6.78
N THR A 15 -1.66 6.58 6.66
CA THR A 15 -1.06 7.83 6.14
C THR A 15 0.28 7.53 5.45
N SER A 16 0.49 8.05 4.24
CA SER A 16 1.75 7.83 3.48
C SER A 16 2.96 8.42 4.21
N TRP A 17 2.75 9.46 5.03
CA TRP A 17 3.76 10.01 5.95
C TRP A 17 4.39 8.93 6.85
N ASN A 18 3.59 8.02 7.42
CA ASN A 18 4.09 6.97 8.31
C ASN A 18 5.09 6.06 7.59
N VAL A 19 4.80 5.75 6.32
CA VAL A 19 5.68 4.91 5.50
C VAL A 19 7.02 5.59 5.27
N VAL A 20 7.03 6.86 4.88
CA VAL A 20 8.28 7.58 4.59
C VAL A 20 9.14 7.76 5.84
N ASN A 21 8.54 8.00 7.01
CA ASN A 21 9.28 8.33 8.22
C ASN A 21 9.70 7.10 9.05
N PHE A 22 8.87 6.06 9.12
CA PHE A 22 9.13 4.92 10.01
C PHE A 22 9.39 3.61 9.27
N ARG A 23 8.80 3.42 8.08
CA ARG A 23 8.77 2.11 7.41
C ARG A 23 9.62 2.05 6.16
N LYS A 24 10.37 3.11 5.85
CA LYS A 24 11.31 3.14 4.73
C LYS A 24 12.29 1.96 4.77
N GLY A 25 12.94 1.72 5.92
CA GLY A 25 13.88 0.60 6.08
C GLY A 25 13.23 -0.78 5.91
N LEU A 26 11.99 -0.96 6.36
CA LEU A 26 11.24 -2.19 6.14
C LEU A 26 10.98 -2.43 4.65
N ILE A 27 10.49 -1.40 3.96
CA ILE A 27 10.18 -1.48 2.52
C ILE A 27 11.44 -1.79 1.71
N GLU A 28 12.54 -1.10 2.00
CA GLU A 28 13.84 -1.35 1.35
C GLU A 28 14.33 -2.78 1.62
N ALA A 29 14.20 -3.29 2.85
CA ALA A 29 14.61 -4.65 3.22
C ALA A 29 13.71 -5.75 2.62
N LEU A 30 12.46 -5.46 2.31
CA LEU A 30 11.58 -6.38 1.57
C LEU A 30 11.93 -6.37 0.08
N ARG A 31 12.15 -5.19 -0.50
CA ARG A 31 12.56 -5.07 -1.91
C ARG A 31 13.92 -5.70 -2.18
N SER A 32 14.89 -5.54 -1.27
CA SER A 32 16.22 -6.15 -1.41
C SER A 32 16.18 -7.68 -1.39
N ARG A 33 15.16 -8.27 -0.76
CA ARG A 33 14.87 -9.71 -0.78
C ARG A 33 14.12 -10.17 -2.03
N GLY A 34 13.79 -9.25 -2.94
CA GLY A 34 13.17 -9.57 -4.23
C GLY A 34 11.63 -9.52 -4.26
N TYR A 35 10.98 -9.14 -3.16
CA TYR A 35 9.52 -9.01 -3.09
C TYR A 35 9.02 -7.80 -3.88
N GLU A 36 7.84 -7.92 -4.49
CA GLU A 36 7.12 -6.78 -5.04
C GLU A 36 6.34 -6.09 -3.91
N VAL A 37 6.77 -4.90 -3.49
CA VAL A 37 6.11 -4.16 -2.41
C VAL A 37 5.13 -3.15 -2.99
N VAL A 38 3.85 -3.30 -2.61
CA VAL A 38 2.77 -2.37 -2.94
C VAL A 38 2.34 -1.65 -1.67
N VAL A 39 2.48 -0.34 -1.63
CA VAL A 39 2.04 0.48 -0.50
C VAL A 39 0.66 1.03 -0.78
N VAL A 40 -0.24 0.86 0.18
CA VAL A 40 -1.64 1.23 0.08
C VAL A 40 -1.95 2.20 1.20
N ALA A 41 -2.32 3.43 0.83
CA ALA A 41 -2.62 4.50 1.78
C ALA A 41 -3.50 5.57 1.14
N PRO A 42 -4.21 6.39 1.92
CA PRO A 42 -4.84 7.59 1.39
C PRO A 42 -3.80 8.56 0.83
N ARG A 43 -4.22 9.36 -0.14
CA ARG A 43 -3.35 10.36 -0.79
C ARG A 43 -3.03 11.49 0.17
N ASP A 44 -1.74 11.78 0.31
CA ASP A 44 -1.22 12.91 1.06
C ASP A 44 0.04 13.48 0.36
N ALA A 45 0.70 14.46 0.98
CA ALA A 45 1.90 15.11 0.44
C ALA A 45 3.12 14.17 0.28
N TYR A 46 3.13 13.03 0.96
CA TYR A 46 4.19 12.03 0.99
C TYR A 46 3.92 10.86 0.04
N SER A 47 2.72 10.76 -0.55
CA SER A 47 2.39 9.69 -1.50
C SER A 47 3.28 9.67 -2.73
N SER A 48 3.73 10.83 -3.21
CA SER A 48 4.68 10.92 -4.34
C SER A 48 6.07 10.37 -3.99
N LEU A 49 6.50 10.53 -2.74
CA LEU A 49 7.78 10.01 -2.25
C LEU A 49 7.79 8.48 -2.20
N ILE A 50 6.64 7.84 -2.03
CA ILE A 50 6.52 6.37 -2.10
C ILE A 50 6.92 5.85 -3.47
N ALA A 51 6.45 6.49 -4.54
CA ALA A 51 6.85 6.13 -5.90
C ALA A 51 8.35 6.35 -6.12
N ALA A 52 8.92 7.43 -5.56
CA ALA A 52 10.36 7.70 -5.62
C ALA A 52 11.21 6.64 -4.87
N MET A 53 10.66 5.97 -3.86
CA MET A 53 11.31 4.82 -3.19
C MET A 53 11.32 3.55 -4.05
N GLY A 54 10.84 3.59 -5.30
CA GLY A 54 10.80 2.44 -6.20
C GLY A 54 9.74 1.41 -5.82
N CYS A 55 8.71 1.86 -5.10
CA CYS A 55 7.57 1.05 -4.67
C CYS A 55 6.34 1.42 -5.49
N ARG A 56 5.43 0.46 -5.66
CA ARG A 56 4.14 0.75 -6.26
C ARG A 56 3.23 1.37 -5.22
N TYR A 57 2.76 2.58 -5.47
CA TYR A 57 1.76 3.23 -4.63
C TYR A 57 0.37 2.99 -5.19
N VAL A 58 -0.56 2.59 -4.33
CA VAL A 58 -1.99 2.52 -4.65
C VAL A 58 -2.74 3.39 -3.67
N GLU A 59 -3.42 4.39 -4.22
CA GLU A 59 -4.31 5.24 -3.46
C GLU A 59 -5.52 4.42 -2.99
N LEU A 60 -5.71 4.38 -1.68
CA LEU A 60 -6.91 3.84 -1.05
C LEU A 60 -7.46 4.90 -0.12
N ASP A 61 -8.55 5.51 -0.55
CA ASP A 61 -9.22 6.52 0.24
C ASP A 61 -9.87 5.87 1.47
N MET A 62 -9.45 6.34 2.65
CA MET A 62 -9.75 5.83 3.97
C MET A 62 -10.18 6.99 4.85
N ASP A 63 -11.36 6.88 5.46
CA ASP A 63 -11.83 7.85 6.43
C ASP A 63 -11.21 7.51 7.80
N ASN A 64 -10.12 8.18 8.14
CA ASN A 64 -9.37 7.90 9.37
C ASN A 64 -10.03 8.45 10.65
N SER A 65 -11.07 9.28 10.52
CA SER A 65 -11.73 9.96 11.65
C SER A 65 -13.24 9.75 11.71
N GLY A 66 -13.86 9.21 10.66
CA GLY A 66 -15.27 8.87 10.62
C GLY A 66 -15.61 7.55 11.30
N THR A 67 -16.84 7.46 11.82
CA THR A 67 -17.43 6.24 12.42
C THR A 67 -18.60 5.72 11.60
N SER A 68 -18.70 6.11 10.32
CA SER A 68 -19.84 5.78 9.47
C SER A 68 -19.76 4.35 8.95
N PRO A 69 -20.70 3.45 9.31
CA PRO A 69 -20.67 2.07 8.86
C PRO A 69 -20.75 1.93 7.33
N LEU A 70 -21.42 2.86 6.66
CA LEU A 70 -21.51 2.88 5.20
C LEU A 70 -20.15 3.16 4.54
N ARG A 71 -19.36 4.09 5.11
CA ARG A 71 -18.01 4.38 4.62
C ARG A 71 -17.09 3.19 4.84
N ASP A 72 -17.24 2.49 5.97
CA ASP A 72 -16.48 1.28 6.27
C ASP A 72 -16.82 0.12 5.32
N LEU A 73 -18.09 -0.05 4.94
CA LEU A 73 -18.50 -1.04 3.94
C LEU A 73 -17.92 -0.73 2.55
N VAL A 74 -17.90 0.56 2.16
CA VAL A 74 -17.24 0.98 0.92
C VAL A 74 -15.74 0.72 0.98
N LEU A 75 -15.10 1.01 2.11
CA LEU A 75 -13.68 0.74 2.32
C LEU A 75 -13.38 -0.78 2.23
N LEU A 76 -14.21 -1.61 2.86
CA LEU A 76 -14.10 -3.07 2.77
C LEU A 76 -14.20 -3.55 1.32
N TRP A 77 -15.17 -3.02 0.54
CA TRP A 77 -15.30 -3.35 -0.87
C TRP A 77 -14.07 -2.93 -1.69
N ARG A 78 -13.52 -1.73 -1.42
CA ARG A 78 -12.29 -1.25 -2.06
C ARG A 78 -11.10 -2.16 -1.75
N TYR A 79 -10.93 -2.57 -0.48
CA TYR A 79 -9.90 -3.54 -0.07
C TYR A 79 -10.08 -4.89 -0.76
N TRP A 80 -11.30 -5.41 -0.80
CA TRP A 80 -11.59 -6.69 -1.45
C TRP A 80 -11.25 -6.67 -2.94
N ARG A 81 -11.61 -5.58 -3.63
CA ARG A 81 -11.24 -5.37 -5.05
C ARG A 81 -9.73 -5.27 -5.23
N LEU A 82 -9.04 -4.56 -4.33
CA LEU A 82 -7.59 -4.41 -4.35
C LEU A 82 -6.88 -5.75 -4.16
N LEU A 83 -7.23 -6.50 -3.12
CA LEU A 83 -6.64 -7.81 -2.81
C LEU A 83 -6.90 -8.81 -3.94
N ARG A 84 -8.11 -8.84 -4.51
CA ARG A 84 -8.41 -9.70 -5.67
C ARG A 84 -7.60 -9.35 -6.91
N ARG A 85 -7.29 -8.07 -7.11
CA ARG A 85 -6.52 -7.59 -8.26
C ARG A 85 -5.03 -7.85 -8.07
N GLU A 86 -4.51 -7.53 -6.90
CA GLU A 86 -3.08 -7.61 -6.64
C GLU A 86 -2.61 -9.04 -6.38
N ARG A 87 -3.49 -9.89 -5.83
CA ARG A 87 -3.20 -11.28 -5.44
C ARG A 87 -1.85 -11.39 -4.72
N PRO A 88 -1.67 -10.63 -3.63
CA PRO A 88 -0.47 -10.73 -2.81
C PRO A 88 -0.30 -12.14 -2.24
#